data_AF-A0A929A9R7-F1
#
_entry.id   AF-A0A929A9R7-F1
#
_cell.length_a   1.000
_cell.length_b   1.000
_cell.length_c   1.000
_cell.angle_alpha   90.00
_cell.angle_beta   90.00
_cell.angle_gamma   90.00
#
_symmetry.space_group_name_H-M   'P 1'
#
loop_
_entity.id
_entity.type
_entity.pdbx_description
1 polymer ?
#
loop_
_entity_poly.entity_id
_entity_poly.type
_entity_poly.pdbx_seq_one_letter_code
_entity_poly.pdbx_strand_id
1 'polypeptide(L)' 'MPEIIEIPAELTHFQLPQAVQNRLQFLLDHQDEGITLSQAERQEAEGLVELAEFLSLLRLRSNRATKDA' A
#
# COMPACT_ATOMS: atom_id res chain seq x y z
N MET A 1 -13.55 -23.40 10.38
CA MET A 1 -13.60 -23.36 8.90
C MET A 1 -12.97 -22.04 8.51
N PRO A 2 -12.00 -21.98 7.57
CA PRO A 2 -11.47 -20.69 7.16
C PRO A 2 -12.58 -19.92 6.45
N GLU A 3 -12.85 -18.69 6.87
CA GLU A 3 -13.68 -17.75 6.12
C GLU A 3 -12.93 -17.38 4.85
N ILE A 4 -13.42 -17.85 3.71
CA ILE A 4 -12.87 -17.49 2.40
C ILE A 4 -13.44 -16.10 2.09
N ILE A 5 -12.59 -15.08 2.20
CA ILE A 5 -12.92 -13.75 1.72
C ILE A 5 -12.70 -13.77 0.20
N GLU A 6 -13.79 -13.81 -0.56
CA GLU A 6 -13.73 -13.53 -2.00
C GLU A 6 -13.29 -12.08 -2.20
N ILE A 7 -12.26 -11.87 -3.02
CA ILE A 7 -11.74 -10.54 -3.32
C ILE A 7 -12.46 -10.04 -4.57
N PRO A 8 -13.35 -9.03 -4.48
CA PRO A 8 -14.00 -8.46 -5.66
C PRO A 8 -12.98 -8.03 -6.71
N ALA A 9 -13.26 -8.29 -7.98
CA ALA A 9 -12.36 -7.95 -9.08
C ALA A 9 -12.10 -6.43 -9.16
N GLU A 10 -13.02 -5.61 -8.67
CA GLU A 10 -12.91 -4.15 -8.57
C GLU A 10 -11.74 -3.72 -7.69
N LEU A 11 -11.34 -4.54 -6.70
CA LEU A 11 -10.19 -4.26 -5.84
C LEU A 11 -8.84 -4.33 -6.57
N THR A 12 -8.77 -4.93 -7.77
CA THR A 12 -7.55 -4.86 -8.62
C THR A 12 -7.17 -3.42 -8.97
N HIS A 13 -8.15 -2.51 -9.02
CA HIS A 13 -7.99 -1.10 -9.37
C HIS A 13 -7.80 -0.22 -8.14
N PHE A 14 -7.93 -0.78 -6.93
CA PHE A 14 -7.77 -0.01 -5.72
C PHE A 14 -6.29 0.33 -5.53
N GLN A 15 -5.97 1.61 -5.70
CA GLN A 15 -4.63 2.17 -5.61
C GLN A 15 -4.58 3.17 -4.46
N LEU A 16 -3.37 3.41 -3.97
CA LEU A 16 -3.14 4.47 -3.00
C LEU A 16 -3.52 5.82 -3.65
N PRO A 17 -4.39 6.64 -3.02
CA PRO A 17 -4.77 7.93 -3.59
C PRO A 17 -3.55 8.81 -3.83
N GLN A 18 -3.53 9.58 -4.92
CA GLN A 18 -2.34 10.33 -5.34
C GLN A 18 -1.74 11.21 -4.24
N ALA A 19 -2.58 11.90 -3.46
CA ALA A 19 -2.11 12.75 -2.37
C ALA A 19 -1.38 11.94 -1.28
N VAL A 20 -1.87 10.73 -0.99
CA VAL A 20 -1.28 9.81 -0.01
C VAL A 20 0.03 9.22 -0.54
N GLN A 21 0.07 8.85 -1.83
CA GLN A 21 1.30 8.42 -2.49
C GLN A 21 2.38 9.51 -2.48
N ASN A 22 2.00 10.76 -2.77
CA ASN A 22 2.93 11.88 -2.72
C ASN A 22 3.48 12.10 -1.31
N ARG A 23 2.64 11.93 -0.28
CA ARG A 23 3.06 12.05 1.11
C ARG A 23 4.04 10.94 1.51
N LEU A 24 3.76 9.70 1.14
CA LEU A 24 4.68 8.58 1.34
C LEU A 24 6.02 8.86 0.64
N GLN A 25 5.99 9.26 -0.63
CA GLN A 25 7.21 9.55 -1.39
C GLN A 25 8.04 10.65 -0.73
N PHE A 26 7.41 11.75 -0.30
CA PHE A 26 8.07 12.83 0.42
C PHE A 26 8.79 12.35 1.68
N LEU A 27 8.16 11.46 2.48
CA LEU A 27 8.77 10.95 3.71
C LEU A 27 9.97 10.03 3.41
N LEU A 28 9.89 9.21 2.36
CA LEU A 28 10.98 8.34 1.93
C LEU A 28 12.14 9.14 1.35
N ASP A 29 11.87 10.15 0.52
CA ASP A 29 12.89 11.03 -0.05
C ASP A 29 13.68 11.73 1.06
N HIS A 30 13.00 12.22 2.10
CA HIS A 30 13.64 12.80 3.28
C HIS A 30 14.56 11.81 4.00
N GLN A 31 14.17 10.54 4.12
CA GLN A 31 15.02 9.51 4.72
C GLN A 31 16.25 9.21 3.85
N ASP A 32 16.06 9.13 2.53
CA ASP A 32 17.13 8.89 1.56
C ASP A 32 18.14 10.06 1.52
N GLU A 33 17.69 11.28 1.74
CA GLU A 33 18.53 12.48 1.89
C GLU A 33 19.24 12.54 3.27
N GLY A 34 18.97 11.61 4.18
CA GLY A 34 19.53 11.57 5.53
C GLY A 34 18.88 12.57 6.49
N ILE A 35 17.73 13.15 6.12
CA ILE A 35 16.96 14.05 6.99
C ILE A 35 16.28 13.21 8.07
N THR A 36 16.49 13.59 9.32
CA THR A 36 15.89 12.89 10.45
C THR A 36 14.40 13.23 10.54
N LEU A 37 13.55 12.27 10.16
CA LEU A 37 12.11 12.36 10.41
C LEU A 37 11.81 12.40 11.92
N SER A 38 10.83 13.22 12.29
CA SER A 38 10.22 13.20 13.62
C SER A 38 9.55 11.85 13.91
N GLN A 39 9.26 11.57 15.18
CA GLN A 39 8.59 10.32 15.55
C GLN A 39 7.24 10.14 14.85
N ALA A 40 6.45 11.21 14.73
CA ALA A 40 5.15 11.17 14.06
C ALA A 40 5.31 10.88 12.55
N GLU A 41 6.28 11.51 11.89
CA GLU A 41 6.57 11.27 10.48
C GLU A 41 7.08 9.85 10.20
N ARG A 42 7.88 9.28 11.12
CA ARG A 42 8.29 7.87 11.02
C ARG A 42 7.10 6.93 11.10
N GLN A 43 6.22 7.14 12.08
CA GLN A 43 5.00 6.35 12.23
C GLN A 43 4.08 6.49 11.02
N GLU A 44 3.97 7.69 10.46
CA GLU A 44 3.24 7.94 9.21
C GLU A 44 3.86 7.17 8.04
N ALA A 45 5.19 7.25 7.86
CA ALA A 45 5.89 6.52 6.81
C ALA A 45 5.69 5.01 6.92
N GLU A 46 5.87 4.45 8.13
CA GLU A 46 5.67 3.02 8.40
C GLU A 46 4.25 2.57 8.04
N GLY A 47 3.22 3.29 8.50
CA GLY A 47 1.83 2.95 8.17
C GLY A 47 1.49 3.11 6.69
N LEU A 48 2.06 4.10 6.01
CA LEU A 48 1.86 4.30 4.58
C LEU A 48 2.56 3.22 3.74
N VAL A 49 3.74 2.76 4.15
CA VAL A 49 4.44 1.62 3.53
C VAL A 49 3.61 0.35 3.69
N GLU A 50 3.15 0.04 4.91
CA GLU A 50 2.32 -1.14 5.19
C GLU A 50 1.05 -1.15 4.32
N LEU A 51 0.41 0.01 4.18
CA LEU A 51 -0.78 0.15 3.33
C LEU A 51 -0.43 -0.08 1.84
N ALA A 52 0.67 0.49 1.34
CA ALA A 52 1.10 0.29 -0.05
C ALA A 52 1.44 -1.18 -0.35
N GLU A 53 2.09 -1.88 0.60
CA GLU A 53 2.37 -3.32 0.49
C GLU A 53 1.10 -4.15 0.47
N PHE A 54 0.16 -3.86 1.38
CA PHE A 54 -1.13 -4.54 1.44
C PHE A 54 -1.92 -4.39 0.13
N LEU A 55 -1.99 -3.17 -0.42
CA LEU A 55 -2.63 -2.91 -1.71
C LEU A 55 -1.96 -3.65 -2.86
N SER A 56 -0.63 -3.72 -2.85
CA SER A 56 0.14 -4.49 -3.83
C SER A 56 -0.17 -5.99 -3.76
N LEU A 57 -0.28 -6.55 -2.55
CA LEU A 57 -0.68 -7.94 -2.34
C LEU A 57 -2.12 -8.21 -2.79
N LEU A 58 -3.05 -7.32 -2.47
CA LEU A 58 -4.44 -7.41 -2.93
C LEU A 58 -4.52 -7.42 -4.46
N ARG A 59 -3.77 -6.55 -5.14
CA ARG A 59 -3.70 -6.49 -6.60
C ARG A 59 -3.13 -7.78 -7.20
N LEU A 60 -2.08 -8.35 -6.59
CA LEU A 60 -1.49 -9.61 -7.06
C LEU A 60 -2.44 -10.80 -6.90
N ARG A 61 -3.18 -10.87 -5.78
CA ARG A 61 -4.15 -11.95 -5.53
C ARG A 61 -5.38 -11.84 -6.42
N SER A 62 -5.92 -10.64 -6.59
CA SER A 62 -7.07 -10.39 -7.45
C SER A 62 -6.76 -10.64 -8.92
N ASN A 63 -5.57 -10.27 -9.40
CA ASN A 63 -5.11 -10.62 -10.77
C ASN A 63 -4.96 -12.12 -11.02
N ARG A 64 -4.70 -12.94 -9.98
CA ARG A 64 -4.67 -14.41 -10.12
C ARG A 64 -6.10 -14.95 -10.20
N ALA A 65 -7.00 -14.47 -9.35
CA ALA A 65 -8.40 -14.87 -9.35
C ALA A 65 -9.11 -14.58 -10.70
N THR A 66 -8.76 -13.50 -11.39
CA THR A 66 -9.33 -13.18 -12.70
C THR A 66 -8.70 -13.94 -13.87
N LYS A 67 -7.51 -14.50 -13.70
CA LYS A 67 -6.79 -15.24 -14.76
C LYS A 67 -7.14 -16.73 -14.79
N ASP A 68 -7.66 -17.24 -13.68
CA ASP A 68 -8.14 -18.62 -13.52
C ASP A 68 -9.68 -18.76 -13.67
N ALA A 69 -10.38 -17.67 -13.99
CA ALA A 69 -11.82 -17.61 -14.27
C ALA A 69 -12.09 -17.63 -15.79
#